data_AF-A0A251S2Y1-F1
#
_entry.id   AF-A0A251S2Y1-F1
#
_cell.length_a   1.000
_cell.length_b   1.000
_cell.length_c   1.000
_cell.angle_alpha   90.00
_cell.angle_beta   90.00
_cell.angle_gamma   90.00
#
_symmetry.space_group_name_H-M   'P 1'
#
loop_
_entity.id
_entity.type
_entity.pdbx_description
1 polymer ?
#
loop_
_entity_poly.entity_id
_entity_poly.type
_entity_poly.pdbx_seq_one_letter_code
_entity_poly.pdbx_strand_id
1 'polypeptide(L)'
;MGQKINPIGFRLGTTQGHHSLWFAQPKNYSEGLQEDQKIRNYIKNYVQKNMKTSSGVEGIARIEIQKRIDLIQIIIYMGFPKILIVSRPRGIEELQNL
;
A
#
# COMPACT_ATOMS: atom_id res chain seq x y z
N MET A 1 -12.98 33.32 -3.96
CA MET A 1 -13.22 31.86 -3.91
C MET A 1 -12.24 31.24 -2.92
N GLY A 2 -12.70 30.42 -1.97
CA GLY A 2 -11.85 29.84 -0.92
C GLY A 2 -11.29 28.47 -1.30
N GLN A 3 -10.01 28.25 -1.03
CA GLN A 3 -9.38 26.93 -1.17
C GLN A 3 -9.85 26.02 -0.03
N LYS A 4 -10.33 24.81 -0.36
CA LYS A 4 -10.75 23.81 0.63
C LYS A 4 -9.61 22.88 0.97
N ILE A 5 -9.50 22.51 2.24
CA ILE A 5 -8.51 21.55 2.73
C ILE A 5 -8.86 20.11 2.29
N ASN A 6 -7.84 19.26 2.11
CA ASN A 6 -8.07 17.84 1.90
C ASN A 6 -8.72 17.20 3.14
N PRO A 7 -9.93 16.62 3.03
CA PRO A 7 -10.64 16.07 4.18
C PRO A 7 -9.94 14.87 4.83
N ILE A 8 -9.09 14.14 4.10
CA ILE A 8 -8.33 13.01 4.64
C ILE A 8 -7.31 13.51 5.65
N GLY A 9 -6.55 14.54 5.28
CA GLY A 9 -5.58 15.18 6.18
C GLY A 9 -6.28 15.89 7.34
N PHE A 10 -7.41 16.54 7.08
CA PHE A 10 -8.18 17.25 8.11
C PHE A 10 -8.72 16.33 9.21
N ARG A 11 -9.03 15.06 8.89
CA ARG A 11 -9.57 14.07 9.85
C ARG A 11 -8.52 13.09 10.40
N LEU A 12 -7.25 13.28 10.05
CA LEU A 12 -6.16 12.42 10.49
C LEU A 12 -6.02 12.51 12.02
N GLY A 13 -5.98 11.37 12.70
CA GLY A 13 -5.84 11.29 14.17
C GLY A 13 -7.14 11.46 14.96
N THR A 14 -8.27 11.75 14.31
CA THR A 14 -9.60 11.78 14.95
C THR A 14 -10.48 10.65 14.45
N THR A 15 -10.92 10.71 13.19
CA THR A 15 -11.75 9.67 12.56
C THR A 15 -10.94 8.79 11.61
N GLN A 16 -9.88 9.32 11.00
CA GLN A 16 -9.05 8.61 10.03
C GLN A 16 -7.68 8.25 10.62
N GLY A 17 -7.33 6.96 10.57
CA GLY A 17 -6.00 6.47 10.95
C GLY A 17 -4.95 6.64 9.85
N HIS A 18 -3.68 6.52 10.23
CA HIS A 18 -2.56 6.50 9.27
C HIS A 18 -2.53 5.19 8.48
N HIS A 19 -2.09 5.26 7.23
CA HIS A 19 -1.90 4.07 6.38
C HIS A 19 -0.50 3.45 6.51
N SER A 20 0.43 4.11 7.20
CA SER A 20 1.72 3.54 7.59
C SER A 20 1.79 3.62 9.11
N LEU A 21 1.81 2.47 9.79
CA LEU A 21 1.90 2.36 11.24
C LEU A 21 3.27 1.78 11.60
N TRP A 22 4.22 2.66 11.84
CA TRP A 22 5.54 2.31 12.34
C TRP A 22 6.19 3.52 13.00
N PHE A 23 7.25 3.26 13.76
CA PHE A 23 8.03 4.29 14.44
C PHE A 23 9.52 4.09 14.13
N ALA A 24 10.24 5.18 13.92
CA ALA A 24 11.69 5.18 13.81
C ALA A 24 12.27 6.43 14.46
N GLN A 25 13.55 6.37 14.82
CA GLN A 25 14.29 7.53 15.25
C GLN A 25 14.37 8.57 14.11
N PRO A 26 14.39 9.88 14.40
CA PRO A 26 14.38 10.92 13.37
C PRO A 26 15.46 10.77 12.30
N LYS A 27 16.65 10.24 12.68
CA LYS A 27 17.77 9.97 11.77
C LYS A 27 17.44 8.89 10.72
N ASN A 28 16.64 7.89 11.09
CA ASN A 28 16.35 6.72 10.26
C ASN A 28 14.95 6.81 9.62
N TYR A 29 14.15 7.81 9.98
CA TYR A 29 12.79 7.98 9.48
C TYR A 29 12.75 8.20 7.96
N SER A 30 13.72 8.93 7.41
CA SER A 30 13.82 9.18 5.97
C SER A 30 14.02 7.90 5.17
N GLU A 31 14.88 7.00 5.65
CA GLU A 31 15.14 5.69 5.04
C GLU A 31 13.87 4.83 5.08
N GLY A 32 13.21 4.74 6.23
CA GLY A 32 11.96 4.00 6.38
C GLY A 32 10.83 4.52 5.48
N LEU A 33 10.77 5.84 5.26
CA LEU A 33 9.80 6.44 4.35
C LEU A 33 10.11 6.12 2.87
N GLN A 34 11.38 6.11 2.49
CA GLN A 34 11.79 5.74 1.13
C GLN A 34 11.48 4.27 0.83
N GLU A 35 11.69 3.37 1.80
CA GLU A 35 11.30 1.97 1.70
C GLU A 35 9.78 1.82 1.48
N ASP A 36 8.96 2.52 2.28
CA ASP A 36 7.50 2.50 2.13
C ASP A 36 7.08 2.92 0.71
N GLN A 37 7.71 3.97 0.17
CA GLN A 37 7.42 4.43 -1.18
C GLN A 37 7.80 3.39 -2.24
N LYS A 38 8.97 2.73 -2.09
CA LYS A 38 9.42 1.66 -2.99
C LYS A 38 8.44 0.49 -2.98
N ILE A 39 8.02 0.05 -1.79
CA ILE A 39 7.05 -1.03 -1.62
C ILE A 39 5.72 -0.68 -2.28
N ARG A 40 5.17 0.51 -2.00
CA ARG A 40 3.90 0.98 -2.59
C ARG A 40 3.96 1.04 -4.11
N ASN A 41 5.05 1.58 -4.66
CA ASN A 41 5.26 1.66 -6.11
C ASN A 41 5.38 0.27 -6.74
N TYR A 42 6.13 -0.63 -6.10
CA TYR A 42 6.30 -2.00 -6.60
C TYR A 42 4.96 -2.73 -6.65
N ILE A 43 4.19 -2.71 -5.56
CA ILE A 43 2.86 -3.35 -5.50
C ILE A 43 1.95 -2.77 -6.57
N LYS A 44 1.90 -1.45 -6.72
CA LYS A 44 1.07 -0.81 -7.73
C LYS A 44 1.47 -1.25 -9.15
N ASN A 45 2.76 -1.23 -9.46
CA ASN A 45 3.29 -1.67 -10.75
C ASN A 45 3.04 -3.16 -11.02
N TYR A 46 3.18 -4.00 -9.99
CA TYR A 46 2.92 -5.42 -10.08
C TYR A 46 1.45 -5.68 -10.40
N VAL A 47 0.54 -5.05 -9.66
CA VAL A 47 -0.90 -5.20 -9.90
C VAL A 47 -1.27 -4.66 -11.29
N GLN A 48 -0.74 -3.51 -11.71
CA GLN A 48 -1.02 -2.95 -13.03
C GLN A 48 -0.54 -3.87 -14.18
N LYS A 49 0.62 -4.51 -14.03
CA LYS A 49 1.15 -5.45 -15.04
C LYS A 49 0.33 -6.73 -15.11
N ASN A 50 -0.09 -7.26 -13.96
CA ASN A 50 -0.73 -8.57 -13.86
C ASN A 50 -2.25 -8.52 -14.02
N MET A 51 -2.91 -7.44 -13.56
CA MET A 51 -4.34 -7.18 -13.78
C MET A 51 -4.56 -6.33 -15.04
N LYS A 52 -4.02 -6.76 -16.19
CA LYS A 52 -4.44 -6.25 -17.50
C LYS A 52 -5.81 -6.83 -17.86
N THR A 53 -6.84 -6.46 -17.11
CA THR A 53 -8.22 -6.74 -17.51
C THR A 53 -8.71 -5.60 -18.42
N SER A 54 -9.44 -5.95 -19.47
CA SER A 54 -10.01 -5.08 -20.52
C SER A 54 -10.83 -3.88 -20.02
N SER A 55 -11.11 -3.77 -18.72
CA SER A 55 -11.96 -2.73 -18.11
C SER A 55 -11.19 -1.65 -17.31
N GLY A 56 -9.86 -1.71 -17.20
CA GLY A 56 -9.05 -0.60 -16.67
C GLY A 56 -9.20 -0.27 -15.17
N VAL A 57 -9.90 -1.09 -14.38
CA VAL A 57 -10.11 -0.82 -12.95
C VAL A 57 -8.90 -1.30 -12.16
N GLU A 58 -8.04 -0.36 -11.73
CA GLU A 58 -7.05 -0.60 -10.67
C GLU A 58 -7.81 -0.99 -9.39
N GLY A 59 -7.83 -2.29 -9.07
CA GLY A 59 -8.66 -2.82 -7.97
C GLY A 59 -8.14 -2.55 -6.56
N ILE A 60 -7.05 -1.78 -6.39
CA ILE A 60 -6.44 -1.49 -5.08
C ILE A 60 -7.14 -0.28 -4.46
N ALA A 61 -7.80 -0.49 -3.32
CA ALA A 61 -8.43 0.57 -2.56
C ALA A 61 -7.44 1.32 -1.65
N ARG A 62 -6.62 0.58 -0.90
CA ARG A 62 -5.59 1.15 -0.01
C ARG A 62 -4.53 0.10 0.33
N ILE A 63 -3.34 0.57 0.71
CA ILE A 63 -2.24 -0.26 1.20
C ILE A 63 -1.87 0.24 2.59
N GLU A 64 -1.95 -0.65 3.56
CA GLU A 64 -1.51 -0.41 4.94
C GLU A 64 -0.16 -1.11 5.17
N ILE A 65 0.82 -0.37 5.68
CA ILE A 65 2.14 -0.88 6.01
C ILE A 65 2.30 -0.80 7.53
N GLN A 66 2.58 -1.92 8.17
CA GLN A 66 2.87 -1.99 9.60
C GLN A 66 4.26 -2.57 9.78
N LYS A 67 5.20 -1.80 10.36
CA LYS A 67 6.54 -2.30 10.65
C LYS A 67 6.66 -2.62 12.13
N ARG A 68 7.04 -3.86 12.42
CA ARG A 68 7.54 -4.33 13.72
C ARG A 68 9.05 -4.54 13.60
N ILE A 69 9.69 -4.85 14.72
CA ILE A 69 11.16 -5.02 14.79
C ILE A 69 11.64 -6.11 13.82
N ASP A 70 10.93 -7.24 13.77
CA ASP A 70 11.35 -8.41 12.99
C ASP A 70 10.52 -8.64 11.72
N LEU A 71 9.41 -7.91 11.56
CA LEU A 71 8.43 -8.20 10.51
C LEU A 71 7.76 -6.94 9.97
N ILE A 72 7.71 -6.86 8.65
CA ILE A 72 6.95 -5.85 7.91
C ILE A 72 5.67 -6.51 7.40
N GLN A 73 4.53 -6.09 7.93
CA GLN A 73 3.23 -6.56 7.51
C GLN A 73 2.63 -5.58 6.50
N ILE A 74 2.33 -6.08 5.32
CA ILE A 74 1.70 -5.32 4.24
C ILE A 74 0.28 -5.84 4.06
N ILE A 75 -0.70 -4.97 4.25
CA ILE A 75 -2.12 -5.28 4.10
C ILE A 75 -2.65 -4.54 2.89
N ILE A 76 -3.01 -5.30 1.85
CA ILE A 76 -3.55 -4.76 0.59
C ILE A 76 -5.06 -4.92 0.62
N TYR A 77 -5.78 -3.80 0.57
CA TYR A 77 -7.24 -3.79 0.44
C TYR A 77 -7.58 -3.68 -1.03
N MET A 78 -8.31 -4.66 -1.54
CA MET A 78 -8.67 -4.75 -2.95
C MET A 78 -10.12 -5.21 -3.11
N GLY A 79 -10.80 -4.67 -4.12
CA GLY A 79 -12.20 -5.04 -4.42
C GLY A 79 -12.34 -6.45 -5.00
N PHE A 80 -11.39 -6.88 -5.84
CA PHE A 80 -11.43 -8.18 -6.54
C PHE A 80 -10.16 -9.02 -6.30
N PRO A 81 -9.91 -9.50 -5.06
CA PRO A 81 -8.67 -10.21 -4.75
C PRO A 81 -8.53 -11.53 -5.51
N LYS A 82 -9.65 -12.17 -5.83
CA LYS A 82 -9.68 -13.45 -6.54
C LYS A 82 -8.99 -13.40 -7.90
N ILE A 83 -9.08 -12.28 -8.62
CA ILE A 83 -8.47 -12.16 -9.96
C ILE A 83 -6.94 -12.24 -9.86
N LEU A 84 -6.36 -11.65 -8.81
CA LEU A 84 -4.92 -11.67 -8.59
C LEU A 84 -4.43 -13.05 -8.10
N ILE A 85 -5.21 -13.70 -7.23
CA ILE A 85 -4.86 -15.02 -6.66
C ILE A 85 -5.02 -16.14 -7.70
N VAL A 86 -6.10 -16.12 -8.48
CA VAL A 86 -6.46 -17.18 -9.43
C VAL A 86 -5.58 -17.15 -10.69
N SER A 87 -5.14 -15.96 -11.11
CA SER A 87 -4.33 -15.83 -12.32
C SER A 87 -2.92 -16.42 -12.15
N ARG A 88 -2.30 -16.36 -10.96
CA ARG A 88 -0.97 -16.94 -10.70
C ARG A 88 -0.75 -17.30 -9.21
N PRO A 89 -0.70 -18.58 -8.82
CA PRO A 89 -0.34 -18.97 -7.47
C PRO A 89 1.10 -18.56 -7.09
N ARG A 90 2.05 -18.58 -8.05
CA ARG A 90 3.44 -18.09 -7.86
C ARG A 90 3.53 -16.57 -7.64
N GLY A 91 2.51 -15.80 -8.03
CA GLY A 91 2.58 -14.34 -7.93
C GLY A 91 2.57 -13.83 -6.49
N ILE A 92 1.98 -14.60 -5.58
CA ILE A 92 2.00 -14.29 -4.14
C ILE A 92 3.37 -14.58 -3.56
N GLU A 93 4.03 -15.66 -3.97
CA GLU A 93 5.40 -15.99 -3.56
C GLU A 93 6.41 -14.95 -4.07
N GLU A 94 6.24 -14.45 -5.30
CA GLU A 94 7.04 -13.34 -5.85
C GLU A 94 6.89 -12.05 -5.03
N LEU A 95 5.70 -11.80 -4.47
CA LEU A 95 5.43 -10.66 -3.59
C LEU A 95 5.93 -10.87 -2.16
N GLN A 96 6.04 -12.12 -1.70
CA GLN A 96 6.53 -12.47 -0.36
C GLN A 96 8.05 -12.60 -0.28
N ASN A 97 8.74 -12.97 -1.37
CA ASN A 97 10.20 -13.04 -1.43
C ASN A 97 10.88 -11.65 -1.57
N LEU A 98 10.15 -10.59 -1.19
CA LEU A 98 10.62 -9.20 -1.08
C LEU A 98 11.15 -8.94 0.34
#